data_AF-Q9TUY3-F1
#
_entry.id   AF-Q9TUY3-F1
#
_cell.length_a   1.000
_cell.length_b   1.000
_cell.length_c   1.000
_cell.angle_alpha   90.00
_cell.angle_beta   90.00
_cell.angle_gamma   90.00
#
_symmetry.space_group_name_H-M   'P 1'
#
loop_
_entity.id
_entity.type
_entity.pdbx_description
1 polymer ?
#
loop_
_entity_poly.entity_id
_entity_poly.type
_entity_poly.pdbx_seq_one_letter_code
_entity_poly.pdbx_strand_id
1 'polypeptide(L)'
;VTHSMDLRSMTQSLVTLAEDNMAFFSGQGPGETARRLSGVFAGIREQALGLEPALGRLLSVAHLFDLDAETPANGYRSLVHTARCCLAHLLHKSRYVASNRRSIFFRTSHNLAELEAYLAALTQLRALAYYAQRLLAINRPGKLFFEGDEGVTADFLREYVTLHKGCFYGRCLGFQFTPAIRPFLQTISIGLVSFGEHYKRNETGLSVTASSLFTSGR
;
A
#
# COMPACT_ATOMS: atom_id res chain seq x y z
N VAL A 1 11.33 6.69 -22.92
CA VAL A 1 12.39 6.53 -21.89
C VAL A 1 12.24 7.64 -20.87
N THR A 2 11.37 7.46 -19.88
CA THR A 2 11.24 8.40 -18.76
C THR A 2 12.46 8.21 -17.87
N HIS A 3 13.16 9.31 -17.54
CA HIS A 3 14.22 9.31 -16.52
C HIS A 3 13.63 8.79 -15.19
N SER A 4 13.72 7.49 -14.97
CA SER A 4 13.36 6.85 -13.72
C SER A 4 14.41 7.30 -12.70
N MET A 5 14.06 8.29 -11.89
CA MET A 5 14.85 8.69 -10.72
C MET A 5 15.28 7.46 -9.92
N ASP A 6 16.56 7.39 -9.56
CA ASP A 6 17.07 6.28 -8.77
C ASP A 6 16.36 6.17 -7.42
N LEU A 7 16.24 4.95 -6.88
CA LEU A 7 15.49 4.67 -5.65
C LEU A 7 15.97 5.57 -4.50
N ARG A 8 17.28 5.73 -4.35
CA ARG A 8 17.87 6.53 -3.27
C ARG A 8 17.48 8.00 -3.39
N SER A 9 17.62 8.58 -4.58
CA SER A 9 17.26 9.98 -4.85
C SER A 9 15.77 10.26 -4.62
N MET A 10 14.91 9.31 -5.00
CA MET A 10 13.47 9.37 -4.77
C MET A 10 13.14 9.37 -3.28
N THR A 11 13.74 8.45 -2.51
CA THR A 11 13.55 8.35 -1.06
C THR A 11 14.04 9.61 -0.36
N GLN A 12 15.23 10.11 -0.70
CA GLN A 12 15.77 11.35 -0.12
C GLN A 12 14.84 12.54 -0.38
N SER A 13 14.39 12.72 -1.63
CA SER A 13 13.45 13.78 -1.99
C SER A 13 12.14 13.69 -1.20
N LEU A 14 11.60 12.47 -1.04
CA LEU A 14 10.37 12.23 -0.28
C LEU A 14 10.56 12.56 1.20
N VAL A 15 11.68 12.15 1.79
CA VAL A 15 12.03 12.43 3.19
C VAL A 15 12.13 13.93 3.43
N THR A 16 12.87 14.67 2.60
CA THR A 16 12.99 16.13 2.73
C THR A 16 11.62 16.82 2.68
N LEU A 17 10.74 16.41 1.75
CA LEU A 17 9.40 16.99 1.64
C LEU A 17 8.47 16.58 2.79
N ALA A 18 8.62 15.36 3.31
CA ALA A 18 7.88 14.91 4.47
C ALA A 18 8.28 15.71 5.71
N GLU A 19 9.58 15.95 5.91
CA GLU A 19 10.09 16.78 7.02
C GLU A 19 9.62 18.23 6.93
N ASP A 20 9.68 18.86 5.75
CA ASP A 20 9.16 20.21 5.53
C ASP A 20 7.65 20.31 5.82
N ASN A 21 6.86 19.35 5.34
CA ASN A 21 5.42 19.31 5.62
C ASN A 21 5.10 19.05 7.09
N MET A 22 5.82 18.13 7.72
CA MET A 22 5.70 17.87 9.15
C MET A 22 5.97 19.13 9.97
N ALA A 23 7.07 19.84 9.68
CA ALA A 23 7.42 21.10 10.34
C ALA A 23 6.30 22.15 10.18
N PHE A 24 5.79 22.34 8.96
CA PHE A 24 4.71 23.29 8.70
C PHE A 24 3.44 22.98 9.50
N PHE A 25 2.96 21.72 9.49
CA PHE A 25 1.72 21.37 10.18
C PHE A 25 1.88 21.30 11.70
N SER A 26 3.07 20.98 12.20
CA SER A 26 3.37 21.05 13.65
C SER A 26 3.30 22.49 14.18
N GLY A 27 3.63 23.49 13.35
CA GLY A 27 3.57 24.91 13.70
C GLY A 27 2.17 25.53 13.70
N GLN A 28 1.12 24.84 13.24
CA GLN A 28 -0.24 25.40 13.13
C GLN A 28 -1.09 25.31 14.42
N GLY A 29 -0.55 24.78 15.52
CA GLY A 29 -1.26 24.66 16.80
C GLY A 29 -2.06 23.35 16.96
N PRO A 30 -2.93 23.23 17.99
CA PRO A 30 -3.44 21.95 18.48
C PRO A 30 -4.55 21.29 17.62
N GLY A 31 -4.84 21.81 16.42
CA GLY A 31 -5.89 21.29 15.55
C GLY A 31 -5.69 19.82 15.18
N GLU A 32 -6.75 19.01 15.28
CA GLU A 32 -6.70 17.56 15.02
C GLU A 32 -6.16 17.25 13.62
N THR A 33 -6.66 17.94 12.60
CA THR A 33 -6.25 17.74 11.20
C THR A 33 -4.76 18.05 10.99
N ALA A 34 -4.26 19.14 11.61
CA ALA A 34 -2.85 19.50 11.53
C ALA A 34 -1.96 18.45 12.22
N ARG A 35 -2.40 17.95 13.38
CA ARG A 35 -1.72 16.87 14.11
C ARG A 35 -1.66 15.58 13.29
N ARG A 36 -2.78 15.19 12.67
CA ARG A 36 -2.84 14.01 11.79
C ARG A 36 -1.97 14.16 10.55
N LEU A 37 -1.93 15.36 9.95
CA LEU A 37 -1.02 15.64 8.84
C LEU A 37 0.45 15.57 9.26
N SER A 38 0.81 16.15 10.40
CA SER A 38 2.17 15.99 10.95
C SER A 38 2.52 14.51 11.16
N GLY A 39 1.60 13.75 11.77
CA GLY A 39 1.76 12.32 11.99
C GLY A 39 1.88 11.49 10.70
N VAL A 40 1.08 11.78 9.67
CA VAL A 40 1.15 11.05 8.41
C VAL A 40 2.48 11.29 7.69
N PHE A 41 3.01 12.52 7.72
CA PHE A 41 4.32 12.81 7.14
C PHE A 41 5.47 12.20 7.94
N ALA A 42 5.38 12.18 9.28
CA ALA A 42 6.33 11.45 10.11
C ALA A 42 6.36 9.95 9.77
N GLY A 43 5.17 9.33 9.62
CA GLY A 43 5.04 7.95 9.20
C GLY A 43 5.60 7.70 7.80
N ILE A 44 5.30 8.56 6.82
CA ILE A 44 5.83 8.46 5.45
C ILE A 44 7.36 8.48 5.46
N ARG A 45 7.96 9.41 6.21
CA ARG A 45 9.42 9.49 6.38
C ARG A 45 10.00 8.19 6.93
N GLU A 46 9.44 7.71 8.03
CA GLU A 46 9.92 6.49 8.70
C GLU A 46 9.83 5.27 7.77
N GLN A 47 8.68 5.08 7.13
CA GLN A 47 8.46 3.95 6.25
C GLN A 47 9.33 4.02 4.99
N ALA A 48 9.53 5.21 4.40
CA ALA A 48 10.38 5.38 3.24
C ALA A 48 11.85 5.05 3.54
N LEU A 49 12.38 5.52 4.68
CA LEU A 49 13.74 5.20 5.13
C LEU A 49 13.91 3.71 5.45
N GLY A 50 12.92 3.10 6.10
CA GLY A 50 12.97 1.67 6.42
C GLY A 50 12.82 0.76 5.21
N LEU A 51 12.13 1.20 4.16
CA LEU A 51 11.85 0.42 2.97
C LEU A 51 13.00 0.47 1.94
N GLU A 52 13.68 1.60 1.79
CA GLU A 52 14.71 1.79 0.75
C GLU A 52 15.82 0.73 0.77
N PRO A 53 16.47 0.42 1.91
CA PRO A 53 17.50 -0.61 1.96
C PRO A 53 16.94 -2.00 1.64
N ALA A 54 15.67 -2.24 2.00
CA ALA A 54 15.04 -3.52 1.74
C ALA A 54 14.85 -3.75 0.24
N LEU A 55 14.32 -2.75 -0.46
CA LEU A 55 14.15 -2.78 -1.91
C LEU A 55 15.49 -2.82 -2.65
N GLY A 56 16.51 -2.10 -2.17
CA GLY A 56 17.86 -2.13 -2.76
C GLY A 56 18.46 -3.54 -2.75
N ARG A 57 18.36 -4.26 -1.62
CA ARG A 57 18.79 -5.66 -1.53
C ARG A 57 18.00 -6.56 -2.47
N LEU A 58 16.66 -6.45 -2.49
CA LEU A 58 15.82 -7.25 -3.40
C LEU A 58 16.22 -7.03 -4.86
N LEU A 59 16.39 -5.77 -5.27
CA LEU A 59 16.78 -5.42 -6.64
C LEU A 59 18.16 -6.00 -7.01
N SER A 60 19.10 -6.02 -6.06
CA SER A 60 20.46 -6.55 -6.30
C SER A 60 20.49 -8.05 -6.62
N VAL A 61 19.52 -8.82 -6.13
CA VAL A 61 19.46 -10.29 -6.31
C VAL A 61 18.33 -10.74 -7.23
N ALA A 62 17.41 -9.83 -7.61
CA ALA A 62 16.21 -10.19 -8.36
C ALA A 62 16.51 -10.90 -9.70
N HIS A 63 17.64 -10.58 -10.34
CA HIS A 63 18.06 -11.19 -11.60
C HIS A 63 18.30 -12.70 -11.52
N LEU A 64 18.63 -13.22 -10.32
CA LEU A 64 18.82 -14.66 -10.09
C LEU A 64 17.52 -15.47 -10.17
N PHE A 65 16.38 -14.79 -10.23
CA PHE A 65 15.04 -15.38 -10.23
C PHE A 65 14.25 -15.02 -11.48
N ASP A 66 14.89 -14.38 -12.46
CA ASP A 66 14.26 -14.11 -13.76
C ASP A 66 13.99 -15.42 -14.51
N LEU A 67 12.96 -15.40 -15.35
CA LEU A 67 12.59 -16.55 -16.17
C LEU A 67 13.76 -16.97 -17.07
N ASP A 68 14.40 -15.99 -17.70
CA ASP A 68 15.61 -16.10 -18.50
C ASP A 68 16.27 -14.70 -18.62
N ALA A 69 17.45 -14.62 -19.25
CA ALA A 69 18.20 -13.38 -19.38
C ALA A 69 17.49 -12.29 -20.21
N GLU A 70 16.61 -12.67 -21.12
CA GLU A 70 15.85 -11.77 -22.00
C GLU A 70 14.47 -11.42 -21.40
N THR A 71 14.01 -12.18 -20.40
CA THR A 71 12.71 -12.02 -19.76
C THR A 71 12.84 -11.71 -18.26
N PRO A 72 13.10 -10.44 -17.87
CA PRO A 72 13.29 -10.04 -16.47
C PRO A 72 11.96 -9.98 -15.70
N ALA A 73 11.39 -11.15 -15.39
CA ALA A 73 10.07 -11.30 -14.78
C ALA A 73 10.11 -12.20 -13.55
N ASN A 74 9.86 -11.62 -12.36
CA ASN A 74 9.65 -12.36 -11.12
C ASN A 74 8.94 -11.51 -10.05
N GLY A 75 8.50 -12.17 -8.97
CA GLY A 75 7.77 -11.53 -7.87
C GLY A 75 8.57 -10.45 -7.11
N TYR A 76 9.90 -10.60 -6.99
CA TYR A 76 10.74 -9.57 -6.36
C TYR A 76 10.79 -8.28 -7.19
N ARG A 77 10.91 -8.39 -8.52
CA ARG A 77 10.83 -7.24 -9.44
C ARG A 77 9.47 -6.56 -9.35
N SER A 78 8.37 -7.33 -9.33
CA SER A 78 7.02 -6.79 -9.18
C SER A 78 6.82 -6.08 -7.83
N LEU A 79 7.36 -6.62 -6.74
CA LEU A 79 7.30 -5.99 -5.43
C LEU A 79 8.10 -4.67 -5.41
N VAL A 80 9.32 -4.67 -5.94
CA VAL A 80 10.14 -3.45 -6.05
C VAL A 80 9.45 -2.41 -6.91
N HIS A 81 8.89 -2.80 -8.05
CA HIS A 81 8.16 -1.90 -8.93
C HIS A 81 6.94 -1.28 -8.22
N THR A 82 6.13 -2.11 -7.56
CA THR A 82 4.95 -1.66 -6.82
C THR A 82 5.34 -0.68 -5.71
N ALA A 83 6.39 -0.99 -4.94
CA ALA A 83 6.88 -0.10 -3.90
C ALA A 83 7.39 1.25 -4.45
N ARG A 84 8.10 1.23 -5.59
CA ARG A 84 8.53 2.46 -6.29
C ARG A 84 7.34 3.30 -6.74
N CYS A 85 6.28 2.69 -7.27
CA CYS A 85 5.06 3.41 -7.66
C CYS A 85 4.38 4.08 -6.46
N CYS A 86 4.35 3.42 -5.29
CA CYS A 86 3.82 3.99 -4.06
C CYS A 86 4.66 5.19 -3.58
N LEU A 87 6.00 5.05 -3.55
CA LEU A 87 6.93 6.12 -3.19
C LEU A 87 6.81 7.32 -4.15
N ALA A 88 6.71 7.07 -5.45
CA ALA A 88 6.55 8.11 -6.46
C ALA A 88 5.23 8.89 -6.28
N HIS A 89 4.12 8.18 -5.97
CA HIS A 89 2.85 8.81 -5.67
C HIS A 89 2.93 9.69 -4.42
N LEU A 90 3.49 9.17 -3.33
CA LEU A 90 3.69 9.91 -2.08
C LEU A 90 4.60 11.13 -2.28
N LEU A 91 5.63 11.02 -3.13
CA LEU A 91 6.50 12.14 -3.47
C LEU A 91 5.74 13.22 -4.23
N HIS A 92 4.98 12.84 -5.27
CA HIS A 92 4.15 13.79 -6.00
C HIS A 92 3.14 14.48 -5.08
N LYS A 93 2.48 13.70 -4.21
CA LYS A 93 1.51 14.23 -3.25
C LYS A 93 2.14 15.15 -2.22
N SER A 94 3.32 14.80 -1.70
CA SER A 94 4.06 15.63 -0.74
C SER A 94 4.48 16.96 -1.36
N ARG A 95 4.90 16.98 -2.64
CA ARG A 95 5.15 18.20 -3.40
C ARG A 95 3.88 19.04 -3.57
N TYR A 96 2.78 18.42 -3.96
CA TYR A 96 1.50 19.10 -4.09
C TYR A 96 1.09 19.76 -2.77
N VAL A 97 1.18 19.05 -1.64
CA VAL A 97 0.88 19.63 -0.32
C VAL A 97 1.82 20.78 0.01
N ALA A 98 3.13 20.63 -0.18
CA ALA A 98 4.10 21.69 0.07
C ALA A 98 3.77 22.99 -0.70
N SER A 99 3.39 22.87 -1.97
CA SER A 99 3.04 24.01 -2.83
C SER A 99 1.66 24.63 -2.51
N ASN A 100 0.72 23.87 -1.94
CA ASN A 100 -0.68 24.30 -1.82
C ASN A 100 -1.16 24.48 -0.37
N ARG A 101 -0.42 24.02 0.64
CA ARG A 101 -0.82 24.00 2.07
C ARG A 101 -1.17 25.36 2.70
N ARG A 102 -0.84 26.48 2.03
CA ARG A 102 -1.19 27.85 2.45
C ARG A 102 -2.40 28.43 1.71
N SER A 103 -2.88 27.74 0.67
CA SER A 103 -4.03 28.18 -0.13
C SER A 103 -5.34 27.96 0.62
N ILE A 104 -6.24 28.94 0.55
CA ILE A 104 -7.61 28.81 1.08
C ILE A 104 -8.43 27.71 0.39
N PHE A 105 -8.05 27.34 -0.83
CA PHE A 105 -8.71 26.27 -1.59
C PHE A 105 -8.09 24.88 -1.33
N PHE A 106 -7.11 24.79 -0.43
CA PHE A 106 -6.48 23.53 -0.09
C PHE A 106 -7.49 22.61 0.63
N ARG A 107 -7.87 21.52 -0.06
CA ARG A 107 -8.80 20.52 0.49
C ARG A 107 -8.10 19.63 1.51
N THR A 108 -7.88 20.15 2.72
CA THR A 108 -7.06 19.51 3.76
C THR A 108 -7.51 18.08 4.06
N SER A 109 -8.81 17.86 4.33
CA SER A 109 -9.33 16.54 4.68
C SER A 109 -9.19 15.50 3.57
N HIS A 110 -9.35 15.93 2.30
CA HIS A 110 -9.17 15.06 1.15
C HIS A 110 -7.70 14.63 0.99
N ASN A 111 -6.77 15.58 1.10
CA ASN A 111 -5.35 15.31 1.01
C ASN A 111 -4.86 14.43 2.17
N LEU A 112 -5.33 14.68 3.38
CA LEU A 112 -5.02 13.84 4.54
C LEU A 112 -5.49 12.40 4.33
N ALA A 113 -6.74 12.19 3.92
CA ALA A 113 -7.28 10.85 3.69
C ALA A 113 -6.52 10.08 2.59
N GLU A 114 -6.03 10.77 1.56
CA GLU A 114 -5.20 10.16 0.54
C GLU A 114 -3.79 9.81 1.06
N LEU A 115 -3.16 10.71 1.81
CA LEU A 115 -1.86 10.45 2.43
C LEU A 115 -1.92 9.29 3.43
N GLU A 116 -2.98 9.20 4.25
CA GLU A 116 -3.17 8.11 5.21
C GLU A 116 -3.36 6.76 4.49
N ALA A 117 -4.12 6.74 3.40
CA ALA A 117 -4.30 5.53 2.60
C ALA A 117 -2.97 5.05 2.00
N TYR A 118 -2.18 5.95 1.42
CA TYR A 118 -0.88 5.59 0.85
C TYR A 118 0.18 5.29 1.91
N LEU A 119 0.13 5.88 3.09
CA LEU A 119 0.96 5.48 4.22
C LEU A 119 0.65 4.04 4.64
N ALA A 120 -0.63 3.68 4.76
CA ALA A 120 -1.03 2.31 5.07
C ALA A 120 -0.52 1.32 4.01
N ALA A 121 -0.63 1.67 2.72
CA ALA A 121 -0.07 0.86 1.63
C ALA A 121 1.46 0.73 1.72
N LEU A 122 2.18 1.82 2.00
CA LEU A 122 3.63 1.82 2.14
C LEU A 122 4.10 0.95 3.32
N THR A 123 3.41 1.02 4.46
CA THR A 123 3.67 0.17 5.62
C THR A 123 3.52 -1.32 5.27
N GLN A 124 2.46 -1.70 4.55
CA GLN A 124 2.26 -3.08 4.13
C GLN A 124 3.29 -3.53 3.08
N LEU A 125 3.71 -2.63 2.18
CA LEU A 125 4.81 -2.90 1.25
C LEU A 125 6.14 -3.13 1.97
N ARG A 126 6.41 -2.44 3.07
CA ARG A 126 7.58 -2.70 3.92
C ARG A 126 7.51 -4.06 4.59
N ALA A 127 6.35 -4.44 5.10
CA ALA A 127 6.16 -5.78 5.65
C ALA A 127 6.38 -6.86 4.57
N LEU A 128 5.82 -6.68 3.37
CA LEU A 128 6.04 -7.58 2.22
C LEU A 128 7.52 -7.66 1.82
N ALA A 129 8.24 -6.53 1.80
CA ALA A 129 9.67 -6.51 1.52
C ALA A 129 10.47 -7.27 2.58
N TYR A 130 10.09 -7.15 3.85
CA TYR A 130 10.70 -7.94 4.93
C TYR A 130 10.47 -9.44 4.75
N TYR A 131 9.25 -9.86 4.41
CA TYR A 131 8.97 -11.28 4.10
C TYR A 131 9.78 -11.78 2.91
N ALA A 132 9.82 -11.00 1.83
CA ALA A 132 10.61 -11.34 0.66
C ALA A 132 12.09 -11.54 1.00
N GLN A 133 12.64 -10.73 1.91
CA GLN A 133 14.02 -10.89 2.38
C GLN A 133 14.23 -12.12 3.24
N ARG A 134 13.27 -12.44 4.12
CA ARG A 134 13.33 -13.68 4.90
C ARG A 134 13.27 -14.91 3.99
N LEU A 135 12.42 -14.89 2.96
CA LEU A 135 12.39 -15.94 1.94
C LEU A 135 13.75 -16.11 1.28
N LEU A 136 14.39 -15.02 0.86
CA LEU A 136 15.73 -15.07 0.27
C LEU A 136 16.80 -15.61 1.21
N ALA A 137 16.72 -15.30 2.50
CA ALA A 137 17.70 -15.74 3.50
C ALA A 137 17.57 -17.22 3.85
N ILE A 138 16.36 -17.76 3.82
CA ILE A 138 16.07 -19.16 4.18
C ILE A 138 16.28 -20.10 2.99
N ASN A 139 16.03 -19.63 1.76
CA ASN A 139 16.14 -20.44 0.56
C ASN A 139 17.57 -20.47 0.00
N ARG A 140 17.91 -21.57 -0.70
CA ARG A 140 19.14 -21.61 -1.50
C ARG A 140 19.08 -20.57 -2.62
N PRO A 141 20.22 -19.99 -3.03
CA PRO A 141 20.26 -19.06 -4.16
C PRO A 141 19.59 -19.62 -5.41
N GLY A 142 18.72 -18.84 -6.06
CA GLY A 142 17.99 -19.25 -7.27
C GLY A 142 16.78 -20.17 -7.02
N LYS A 143 16.48 -20.53 -5.77
CA LYS A 143 15.27 -21.29 -5.41
C LYS A 143 14.19 -20.37 -4.86
N LEU A 144 13.01 -20.40 -5.47
CA LEU A 144 11.84 -19.60 -5.08
C LEU A 144 10.98 -20.27 -4.01
N PHE A 145 11.03 -21.61 -3.94
CA PHE A 145 10.22 -22.42 -3.04
C PHE A 145 11.10 -23.06 -1.98
N PHE A 146 10.53 -23.23 -0.79
CA PHE A 146 11.18 -23.93 0.31
C PHE A 146 11.52 -25.36 -0.11
N GLU A 147 12.81 -25.66 -0.24
CA GLU A 147 13.32 -27.03 -0.37
C GLU A 147 13.54 -27.61 1.04
N GLY A 148 12.47 -27.80 1.82
CA GLY A 148 12.53 -28.39 3.17
C GLY A 148 11.42 -27.96 4.14
N ASP A 149 11.39 -28.67 5.28
CA ASP A 149 10.54 -28.56 6.49
C ASP A 149 9.18 -27.83 6.34
N GLU A 150 8.10 -28.61 6.32
CA GLU A 150 6.71 -28.14 6.24
C GLU A 150 6.38 -27.09 7.33
N GLY A 151 7.06 -27.14 8.49
CA GLY A 151 6.89 -26.19 9.59
C GLY A 151 7.29 -24.76 9.23
N VAL A 152 8.42 -24.56 8.53
CA VAL A 152 8.89 -23.22 8.11
C VAL A 152 7.92 -22.59 7.10
N THR A 153 7.32 -23.43 6.25
CA THR A 153 6.31 -23.00 5.28
C THR A 153 5.01 -22.60 5.99
N ALA A 154 4.57 -23.35 7.01
CA ALA A 154 3.36 -23.07 7.76
C ALA A 154 3.42 -21.77 8.58
N ASP A 155 4.53 -21.53 9.28
CA ASP A 155 4.72 -20.30 10.07
C ASP A 155 4.78 -19.07 9.17
N PHE A 156 5.47 -19.18 8.03
CA PHE A 156 5.51 -18.11 7.03
C PHE A 156 4.11 -17.78 6.50
N LEU A 157 3.31 -18.79 6.16
CA LEU A 157 1.94 -18.60 5.68
C LEU A 157 1.03 -17.98 6.76
N ARG A 158 1.17 -18.39 8.02
CA ARG A 158 0.41 -17.83 9.14
C ARG A 158 0.69 -16.33 9.28
N GLU A 159 1.95 -15.93 9.22
CA GLU A 159 2.34 -14.52 9.29
C GLU A 159 1.80 -13.73 8.07
N TYR A 160 1.94 -14.27 6.85
CA TYR A 160 1.44 -13.64 5.63
C TYR A 160 -0.07 -13.40 5.66
N VAL A 161 -0.86 -14.31 6.24
CA VAL A 161 -2.31 -14.15 6.36
C VAL A 161 -2.71 -12.96 7.23
N THR A 162 -1.85 -12.55 8.18
CA THR A 162 -2.11 -11.38 9.04
C THR A 162 -1.89 -10.03 8.34
N LEU A 163 -1.27 -10.03 7.16
CA LEU A 163 -1.06 -8.79 6.40
C LEU A 163 -2.38 -8.14 5.98
N HIS A 164 -2.48 -6.84 6.22
CA HIS A 164 -3.66 -6.07 5.89
C HIS A 164 -3.69 -5.73 4.40
N LYS A 165 -4.31 -6.61 3.60
CA LYS A 165 -4.46 -6.45 2.14
C LYS A 165 -5.40 -5.30 1.76
N GLY A 166 -6.28 -4.89 2.69
CA GLY A 166 -7.29 -3.85 2.49
C GLY A 166 -6.73 -2.51 2.01
N CYS A 167 -5.48 -2.18 2.37
CA CYS A 167 -4.86 -0.90 2.02
C CYS A 167 -4.57 -0.71 0.53
N PHE A 168 -4.61 -1.78 -0.28
CA PHE A 168 -4.38 -1.70 -1.72
C PHE A 168 -5.68 -1.48 -2.51
N TYR A 169 -6.83 -1.47 -1.84
CA TYR A 169 -8.13 -1.16 -2.42
C TYR A 169 -8.49 0.31 -2.20
N GLY A 170 -9.67 0.73 -2.69
CA GLY A 170 -10.14 2.10 -2.54
C GLY A 170 -9.21 3.13 -3.21
N ARG A 171 -8.64 4.06 -2.43
CA ARG A 171 -7.79 5.16 -2.94
C ARG A 171 -6.47 4.68 -3.55
N CYS A 172 -6.02 3.48 -3.19
CA CYS A 172 -4.78 2.89 -3.67
C CYS A 172 -5.01 1.86 -4.79
N LEU A 173 -6.26 1.68 -5.25
CA LEU A 173 -6.57 0.66 -6.24
C LEU A 173 -5.79 0.88 -7.55
N GLY A 174 -4.96 -0.11 -7.89
CA GLY A 174 -4.23 -0.15 -9.16
C GLY A 174 -3.23 0.99 -9.34
N PHE A 175 -2.69 1.57 -8.26
CA PHE A 175 -1.73 2.66 -8.37
C PHE A 175 -0.47 2.27 -9.16
N GLN A 176 -0.11 0.99 -9.14
CA GLN A 176 1.05 0.42 -9.82
C GLN A 176 0.85 0.22 -11.33
N PHE A 177 -0.40 0.22 -11.80
CA PHE A 177 -0.71 0.05 -13.21
C PHE A 177 -0.74 1.39 -13.94
N THR A 178 -0.71 1.29 -15.27
CA THR A 178 -0.91 2.46 -16.14
C THR A 178 -2.28 3.10 -15.85
N PRO A 179 -2.38 4.44 -15.90
CA PRO A 179 -3.64 5.12 -15.58
C PRO A 179 -4.85 4.64 -16.41
N ALA A 180 -4.63 4.16 -17.64
CA ALA A 180 -5.68 3.65 -18.52
C ALA A 180 -6.42 2.41 -17.98
N ILE A 181 -5.78 1.61 -17.12
CA ILE A 181 -6.40 0.40 -16.53
C ILE A 181 -7.28 0.74 -15.31
N ARG A 182 -7.01 1.86 -14.63
CA ARG A 182 -7.67 2.20 -13.36
C ARG A 182 -9.20 2.28 -13.46
N PRO A 183 -9.81 2.89 -14.51
CA PRO A 183 -11.27 2.91 -14.64
C PRO A 183 -11.88 1.50 -14.68
N PHE A 184 -11.25 0.57 -15.38
CA PHE A 184 -11.73 -0.82 -15.44
C PHE A 184 -11.68 -1.51 -14.08
N LEU A 185 -10.56 -1.35 -13.35
CA LEU A 185 -10.43 -1.90 -11.99
C LEU A 185 -11.45 -1.30 -11.02
N GLN A 186 -11.73 0.00 -11.15
CA GLN A 186 -12.75 0.67 -10.35
C GLN A 186 -14.15 0.10 -10.63
N THR A 187 -14.52 -0.08 -11.90
CA THR A 187 -15.79 -0.70 -12.30
C THR A 187 -15.94 -2.11 -11.69
N ILE A 188 -14.90 -2.94 -11.80
CA ILE A 188 -14.92 -4.29 -11.21
C ILE A 188 -15.09 -4.21 -9.69
N SER A 189 -14.34 -3.33 -9.03
CA SER A 189 -14.39 -3.17 -7.57
C SER A 189 -15.76 -2.71 -7.09
N ILE A 190 -16.38 -1.76 -7.79
CA ILE A 190 -17.75 -1.30 -7.51
C ILE A 190 -18.72 -2.47 -7.67
N GLY A 191 -18.64 -3.20 -8.79
CA GLY A 191 -19.50 -4.36 -9.03
C GLY A 191 -19.41 -5.43 -7.93
N LEU A 192 -18.19 -5.73 -7.47
CA LEU A 192 -17.95 -6.70 -6.38
C LEU A 192 -18.51 -6.21 -5.04
N VAL A 193 -18.35 -4.94 -4.71
CA VAL A 193 -18.90 -4.35 -3.48
C VAL A 193 -20.44 -4.36 -3.52
N SER A 194 -21.03 -3.91 -4.62
CA SER A 194 -22.49 -3.91 -4.81
C SER A 194 -23.08 -5.32 -4.76
N PHE A 195 -22.41 -6.31 -5.36
CA PHE A 195 -22.84 -7.71 -5.27
C PHE A 195 -22.74 -8.23 -3.83
N GLY A 196 -21.64 -7.95 -3.12
CA GLY A 196 -21.46 -8.38 -1.73
C GLY A 196 -22.48 -7.77 -0.76
N GLU A 197 -22.82 -6.49 -0.94
CA GLU A 197 -23.88 -5.83 -0.17
C GLU A 197 -25.26 -6.44 -0.45
N HIS A 198 -25.56 -6.72 -1.72
CA HIS A 198 -26.81 -7.38 -2.12
C HIS A 198 -26.90 -8.82 -1.58
N TYR A 199 -25.80 -9.58 -1.61
CA TYR A 199 -25.74 -10.93 -1.07
C TYR A 199 -25.99 -10.98 0.44
N LYS A 200 -25.30 -10.12 1.22
CA LYS A 200 -25.52 -9.99 2.67
C LYS A 200 -26.97 -9.64 3.00
N ARG A 201 -27.56 -8.72 2.22
CA ARG A 201 -28.96 -8.31 2.40
C ARG A 201 -29.92 -9.49 2.17
N ASN A 202 -29.64 -10.36 1.20
CA ASN A 202 -30.45 -11.55 0.91
C ASN A 202 -30.28 -12.67 1.94
N GLU A 203 -29.08 -12.86 2.51
CA GLU A 203 -28.89 -13.77 3.66
C GLU A 203 -29.65 -13.27 4.90
N THR A 204 -29.59 -11.96 5.20
CA THR A 204 -30.38 -11.38 6.31
C THR A 204 -31.89 -11.38 6.02
N GLY A 205 -32.31 -11.41 4.75
CA GLY A 205 -33.71 -11.46 4.32
C GLY A 205 -34.40 -12.80 4.56
N LEU A 206 -33.64 -13.90 4.68
CA LEU A 206 -34.16 -15.23 5.04
C LEU A 206 -34.28 -15.43 6.57
N SER A 207 -33.58 -14.64 7.38
CA SER A 207 -33.69 -14.69 8.85
C SER A 207 -34.71 -13.70 9.42
N VAL A 208 -35.03 -12.60 8.70
CA VAL A 208 -35.96 -11.56 9.18
C VAL A 208 -37.43 -11.89 8.88
N THR A 209 -37.72 -12.87 8.01
CA THR A 209 -39.10 -13.37 7.80
C THR A 209 -39.58 -14.36 8.86
N ALA A 210 -38.70 -14.87 9.74
CA ALA A 210 -39.10 -15.77 10.85
C ALA A 210 -39.56 -15.02 12.12
N SER A 211 -39.24 -13.73 12.30
CA SER A 211 -39.68 -12.94 13.47
C SER A 211 -40.96 -12.13 13.22
N SER A 212 -41.42 -12.02 11.98
CA SER A 212 -42.68 -11.34 11.63
C SER A 212 -43.90 -12.28 11.59
N LEU A 213 -43.72 -13.57 11.92
CA LEU A 213 -44.79 -14.56 12.01
C LEU A 213 -45.13 -14.98 13.45
N PHE A 214 -44.53 -14.37 14.48
CA PHE A 214 -44.80 -14.67 15.90
C PHE A 214 -45.38 -13.52 16.73
N THR A 215 -45.83 -12.43 16.10
CA THR A 215 -46.61 -11.35 16.75
C THR A 215 -47.96 -11.10 16.08
N SER A 216 -48.48 -12.08 15.34
CA SER A 216 -49.91 -12.16 15.02
C SER A 216 -50.56 -13.25 15.87
N GLY A 217 -50.84 -12.89 17.12
CA GLY A 217 -51.69 -13.62 18.04
C GLY A 217 -52.60 -12.60 18.72
N ARG A 218 -53.90 -12.86 18.65
CA ARG A 218 -55.01 -12.04 19.18
C ARG A 218 -54.80 -11.55 20.61
#